data_AF-A0A948VQ50-F1
#
_entry.id   AF-A0A948VQ50-F1
#
_cell.length_a   1.000
_cell.length_b   1.000
_cell.length_c   1.000
_cell.angle_alpha   90.00
_cell.angle_beta   90.00
_cell.angle_gamma   90.00
#
_symmetry.space_group_name_H-M   'P 1'
#
loop_
_entity.id
_entity.type
_entity.pdbx_description
1 polymer ?
#
loop_
_entity_poly.entity_id
_entity_poly.type
_entity_poly.pdbx_seq_one_letter_code
_entity_poly.pdbx_strand_id
1 'polypeptide(L)'
;MKEVKSEKIGRRKFIKNAAVVGGVAAASTLGFPMVSRAQTVVLKMQGAWGAKDIFNDYATDYVKRVNEMAGGRLKINYLVAGAVVQAFQVMDAVHKGVLDGGHQVS
;
A
#
# COMPACT_ATOMS: atom_id res chain seq x y z
N MET A 1 57.14 30.15 -32.06
CA MET A 1 55.81 30.14 -31.41
C MET A 1 55.31 28.70 -31.47
N LYS A 2 54.98 28.10 -30.32
CA LYS A 2 54.85 26.64 -30.11
C LYS A 2 53.65 26.05 -30.86
N GLU A 3 53.83 24.91 -31.52
CA GLU A 3 52.72 24.11 -32.04
C GLU A 3 51.83 23.59 -30.89
N VAL A 4 50.52 23.78 -31.01
CA VAL A 4 49.53 23.22 -30.10
C VAL A 4 49.01 21.91 -30.70
N LYS A 5 49.50 20.79 -30.18
CA LYS A 5 49.03 19.45 -30.55
C LYS A 5 47.67 19.18 -29.90
N SER A 6 46.60 19.10 -30.70
CA SER A 6 45.28 18.69 -30.23
C SER A 6 45.26 17.18 -29.96
N GLU A 7 45.40 16.77 -28.69
CA GLU A 7 45.14 15.38 -28.29
C GLU A 7 43.66 15.05 -28.45
N LYS A 8 43.34 14.13 -29.36
CA LYS A 8 42.01 13.52 -29.45
C LYS A 8 41.78 12.65 -28.23
N ILE A 9 41.01 13.15 -27.26
CA ILE A 9 40.58 12.36 -26.10
C ILE A 9 39.75 11.18 -26.60
N GLY A 10 40.31 9.98 -26.52
CA GLY A 10 39.66 8.78 -27.00
C GLY A 10 38.35 8.50 -26.26
N ARG A 11 37.29 8.15 -26.99
CA ARG A 11 35.95 7.82 -26.48
C ARG A 11 36.00 6.81 -25.32
N ARG A 12 36.93 5.84 -25.39
CA ARG A 12 37.18 4.85 -24.34
C ARG A 12 37.76 5.45 -23.05
N LYS A 13 38.60 6.48 -23.15
CA LYS A 13 39.18 7.21 -22.00
C LYS A 13 38.11 8.10 -21.35
N PHE A 14 37.24 8.72 -22.15
CA PHE A 14 36.08 9.46 -21.65
C PHE A 14 35.09 8.56 -20.90
N ILE A 15 34.71 7.41 -21.46
CA ILE A 15 33.79 6.46 -20.81
C ILE A 15 34.40 5.90 -19.50
N LYS A 16 35.69 5.58 -19.49
CA LYS A 16 36.39 5.14 -18.27
C LYS A 16 36.39 6.22 -17.18
N ASN A 17 36.65 7.47 -17.54
CA ASN A 17 36.64 8.57 -16.58
C ASN A 17 35.22 8.91 -16.09
N ALA A 18 34.21 8.81 -16.96
CA ALA A 18 32.81 8.99 -16.59
C ALA A 18 32.31 7.90 -15.62
N ALA A 19 32.76 6.65 -15.78
CA ALA A 19 32.43 5.56 -14.86
C ALA A 19 33.07 5.75 -13.47
N VAL A 20 34.28 6.33 -13.40
CA VAL A 20 34.98 6.57 -12.12
C VAL A 20 34.38 7.78 -11.38
N VAL A 21 34.05 8.86 -12.09
CA VAL A 21 33.47 10.06 -11.49
C VAL A 21 31.97 9.90 -11.20
N GLY A 22 31.23 9.19 -12.06
CA GLY A 22 29.81 8.89 -11.86
C GLY A 22 29.56 7.74 -10.90
N GLY A 23 30.49 6.78 -10.77
CA GLY A 23 30.34 5.61 -9.92
C GLY A 23 30.31 5.92 -8.42
N VAL A 24 31.07 6.90 -7.95
CA VAL A 24 31.13 7.23 -6.51
C VAL A 24 29.89 8.02 -6.04
N ALA A 25 29.35 8.90 -6.88
CA ALA A 25 28.11 9.61 -6.58
C ALA A 25 26.85 8.73 -6.79
N ALA A 26 26.83 7.90 -7.84
CA ALA A 26 25.71 7.00 -8.13
C ALA A 26 25.66 5.77 -7.20
N ALA A 27 26.79 5.28 -6.68
CA ALA A 27 26.79 4.18 -5.72
C ALA A 27 26.05 4.51 -4.41
N SER A 28 26.03 5.78 -4.01
CA SER A 28 25.29 6.23 -2.82
C SER A 28 23.76 6.26 -2.99
N THR A 29 23.27 6.29 -4.24
CA THR A 29 21.82 6.33 -4.56
C THR A 29 21.29 5.03 -5.18
N LEU A 30 22.16 4.14 -5.64
CA LEU A 30 21.80 2.84 -6.22
C LEU A 30 21.91 1.66 -5.22
N GLY A 31 22.44 1.89 -4.01
CA GLY A 31 22.85 0.84 -3.08
C GLY A 31 21.84 0.41 -2.02
N PHE A 32 20.73 1.14 -1.83
CA PHE A 32 19.71 0.76 -0.87
C PHE A 32 18.40 0.43 -1.58
N PRO A 33 17.79 -0.75 -1.36
CA PRO A 33 16.44 -0.99 -1.83
C PRO A 33 15.56 0.09 -1.21
N MET A 34 14.88 0.87 -2.06
CA MET A 34 13.78 1.72 -1.60
C MET A 34 12.70 0.78 -1.06
N VAL A 35 12.72 0.52 0.25
CA VAL A 35 11.69 -0.26 0.93
C VAL A 35 10.43 0.60 0.92
N SER A 36 9.60 0.42 -0.10
CA SER A 36 8.25 0.96 -0.12
C SER A 36 7.49 0.36 1.07
N ARG A 37 7.25 1.17 2.10
CA ARG A 37 6.29 0.79 3.15
C ARG A 37 4.91 1.04 2.55
N ALA A 38 4.35 0.01 1.93
CA ALA A 38 2.97 0.07 1.46
C ALA A 38 2.08 0.56 2.62
N GLN A 39 1.35 1.65 2.40
CA GLN A 39 0.42 2.18 3.40
C GLN A 39 -0.61 1.10 3.72
N THR A 40 -0.88 0.88 5.01
CA THR A 40 -1.96 -0.03 5.42
C THR A 40 -3.28 0.46 4.84
N VAL A 41 -3.92 -0.37 4.03
CA VAL A 41 -5.27 -0.09 3.55
C VAL A 41 -6.25 -0.41 4.68
N VAL A 42 -7.14 0.52 5.01
CA VAL A 42 -8.20 0.30 6.00
C VAL A 42 -9.54 0.26 5.29
N LEU A 43 -10.23 -0.88 5.37
CA LEU A 43 -11.57 -1.06 4.84
C LEU A 43 -12.59 -0.88 5.98
N LYS A 44 -13.57 0.00 5.79
CA LYS A 44 -14.69 0.18 6.72
C LYS A 44 -15.83 -0.76 6.34
N MET A 45 -16.15 -1.68 7.24
CA MET A 45 -17.19 -2.69 7.03
C MET A 45 -18.28 -2.56 8.10
N GLN A 46 -19.55 -2.70 7.72
CA GLN A 46 -20.66 -2.73 8.68
C GLN A 46 -21.46 -4.04 8.60
N GLY A 47 -21.84 -4.59 9.75
CA GLY A 47 -22.82 -5.68 9.83
C GLY A 47 -24.27 -5.19 9.86
N ALA A 48 -25.20 -6.06 9.48
CA ALA A 48 -26.64 -5.82 9.62
C ALA A 48 -27.21 -6.22 11.00
N TRP A 49 -26.36 -6.72 11.90
CA TRP A 49 -26.77 -7.36 13.17
C TRP A 49 -26.29 -6.58 14.40
N GLY A 50 -27.01 -6.74 15.50
CA GLY A 50 -26.62 -6.15 16.80
C GLY A 50 -25.41 -6.84 17.40
N ALA A 51 -24.71 -6.17 18.33
CA ALA A 51 -23.46 -6.65 18.91
C ALA A 51 -23.56 -8.01 19.65
N LYS A 52 -24.76 -8.40 20.10
CA LYS A 52 -25.02 -9.66 20.82
C LYS A 52 -25.56 -10.78 19.92
N ASP A 53 -25.66 -10.53 18.63
CA ASP A 53 -26.13 -11.51 17.65
C ASP A 53 -24.99 -12.45 17.25
N ILE A 54 -25.27 -13.74 17.11
CA ILE A 54 -24.30 -14.75 16.66
C ILE A 54 -23.72 -14.39 15.29
N PHE A 55 -24.49 -13.76 14.41
CA PHE A 55 -23.99 -13.31 13.11
C PHE A 55 -22.96 -12.18 13.23
N ASN A 56 -23.03 -11.39 14.30
CA ASN A 56 -22.02 -10.38 14.59
C ASN A 56 -20.73 -11.01 15.11
N ASP A 57 -20.83 -12.09 15.89
CA ASP A 57 -19.68 -12.85 16.35
C ASP A 57 -18.93 -13.47 15.15
N TYR A 58 -19.67 -14.09 14.22
CA TYR A 58 -19.08 -14.63 12.98
C TYR A 58 -18.39 -13.56 12.13
N ALA A 59 -18.99 -12.38 12.00
CA ALA A 59 -18.37 -11.26 11.30
C ALA A 59 -17.07 -10.81 11.99
N THR A 60 -17.08 -10.75 13.32
CA THR A 60 -15.92 -10.37 14.12
C THR A 60 -14.79 -11.38 14.00
N ASP A 61 -15.10 -12.68 14.04
CA ASP A 61 -14.14 -13.76 13.84
C ASP A 61 -13.50 -13.73 12.45
N TYR A 62 -14.30 -13.49 11.41
CA TYR A 62 -13.81 -13.29 10.05
C TYR A 62 -12.83 -12.10 9.97
N VAL A 63 -13.24 -10.95 10.52
CA VAL A 63 -12.43 -9.72 10.53
C VAL A 63 -11.11 -9.93 11.27
N LYS A 64 -11.16 -10.60 12.43
CA LYS A 64 -9.98 -10.93 13.22
C LYS A 64 -9.01 -11.77 12.38
N ARG A 65 -9.49 -12.84 11.77
CA ARG A 65 -8.67 -13.73 10.93
C ARG A 65 -8.04 -12.98 9.76
N VAL A 66 -8.78 -12.13 9.06
CA VAL A 66 -8.23 -11.31 7.96
C VAL A 66 -7.14 -10.38 8.47
N ASN A 67 -7.39 -9.69 9.58
CA ASN A 67 -6.43 -8.73 10.13
C ASN A 67 -5.13 -9.41 10.61
N GLU A 68 -5.22 -10.60 11.18
CA GLU A 68 -4.05 -11.40 11.59
C GLU A 68 -3.23 -11.88 10.38
N MET A 69 -3.89 -12.33 9.31
CA MET A 69 -3.22 -12.81 8.10
C MET A 69 -2.68 -11.68 7.21
N ALA A 70 -3.20 -10.47 7.34
CA ALA A 70 -2.88 -9.34 6.47
C ALA A 70 -1.46 -8.78 6.65
N GLY A 71 -0.70 -9.21 7.67
CA GLY A 71 0.67 -8.77 7.92
C GLY A 71 0.81 -7.25 8.04
N GLY A 72 -0.24 -6.57 8.53
CA GLY A 72 -0.30 -5.12 8.66
C GLY A 72 -0.51 -4.33 7.35
N ARG A 73 -0.69 -5.00 6.20
CA ARG A 73 -0.91 -4.34 4.90
C ARG A 73 -2.38 -4.00 4.64
N LEU A 74 -3.29 -4.73 5.28
CA LEU A 74 -4.73 -4.56 5.22
C LEU A 74 -5.28 -4.60 6.65
N LYS A 75 -6.28 -3.76 6.92
CA LYS A 75 -7.07 -3.80 8.14
C LYS A 75 -8.54 -3.63 7.79
N ILE A 76 -9.40 -4.52 8.25
CA ILE A 76 -10.84 -4.31 8.25
C ILE A 76 -11.22 -3.69 9.60
N ASN A 77 -11.83 -2.50 9.54
CA ASN A 77 -12.48 -1.85 10.67
C ASN A 77 -13.98 -2.18 10.62
N TYR A 78 -14.40 -3.10 11.47
CA TYR A 78 -15.77 -3.59 11.51
C TYR A 78 -16.63 -2.81 12.49
N LEU A 79 -17.84 -2.49 12.06
CA LEU A 79 -18.84 -1.72 12.77
C LEU A 79 -20.13 -2.52 12.90
N VAL A 80 -20.75 -2.46 14.07
CA VAL A 80 -22.06 -3.07 14.32
C VAL A 80 -23.17 -2.34 13.59
N ALA A 81 -24.36 -2.95 13.48
CA ALA A 81 -25.51 -2.31 12.84
C ALA A 81 -25.83 -0.94 13.44
N GLY A 82 -26.20 0.01 12.59
CA GLY A 82 -26.60 1.36 13.00
C GLY A 82 -25.42 2.33 13.24
N ALA A 83 -24.17 1.87 13.16
CA ALA A 83 -23.01 2.73 13.40
C ALA A 83 -22.80 3.79 12.30
N VAL A 84 -23.07 3.44 11.04
CA VAL A 84 -23.00 4.36 9.89
C VAL A 84 -24.37 4.51 9.23
N VAL A 85 -25.04 3.39 8.97
CA VAL A 85 -26.38 3.34 8.37
C VAL A 85 -27.27 2.32 9.08
N GLN A 86 -28.58 2.42 8.86
CA GLN A 86 -29.54 1.45 9.39
C GLN A 86 -29.28 0.03 8.82
N ALA A 87 -29.68 -1.01 9.55
CA ALA A 87 -29.33 -2.41 9.25
C ALA A 87 -29.60 -2.85 7.80
N PHE A 88 -30.76 -2.49 7.25
CA PHE A 88 -31.17 -2.86 5.88
C PHE A 88 -30.61 -1.94 4.79
N GLN A 89 -29.83 -0.92 5.15
CA GLN A 89 -29.25 0.04 4.21
C GLN A 89 -27.76 -0.23 3.91
N VAL A 90 -27.17 -1.28 4.49
CA VAL A 90 -25.73 -1.53 4.36
C VAL A 90 -25.32 -1.80 2.91
N MET A 91 -26.11 -2.56 2.14
CA MET A 91 -25.79 -2.81 0.72
C MET A 91 -25.84 -1.54 -0.13
N ASP A 92 -26.84 -0.67 0.10
CA ASP A 92 -26.94 0.63 -0.56
C ASP A 92 -25.76 1.54 -0.18
N ALA A 93 -25.33 1.50 1.08
CA ALA A 93 -24.19 2.26 1.56
C ALA A 93 -22.86 1.79 0.95
N VAL A 94 -22.70 0.47 0.73
CA VAL A 94 -21.58 -0.09 -0.02
C VAL A 94 -21.62 0.37 -1.48
N HIS A 95 -22.78 0.27 -2.13
CA HIS A 95 -22.94 0.72 -3.52
C HIS A 95 -22.60 2.21 -3.70
N LYS A 96 -22.96 3.06 -2.73
CA LYS A 96 -22.66 4.50 -2.72
C LYS A 96 -21.22 4.84 -2.28
N GLY A 97 -20.42 3.84 -1.91
CA GLY A 97 -19.04 4.04 -1.43
C GLY A 97 -18.93 4.69 -0.04
N VAL A 98 -20.00 4.66 0.76
CA VAL A 98 -19.99 5.14 2.16
C VAL A 98 -19.31 4.11 3.07
N LEU A 99 -19.53 2.82 2.76
CA LEU A 99 -18.87 1.68 3.35
C LEU A 99 -18.07 0.94 2.27
N ASP A 100 -16.93 0.35 2.65
CA ASP A 100 -16.11 -0.46 1.75
C ASP A 100 -16.61 -1.91 1.67
N GLY A 101 -17.45 -2.34 2.62
CA GLY A 101 -18.03 -3.68 2.64
C GLY A 101 -19.19 -3.82 3.63
N GLY A 102 -19.92 -4.94 3.51
CA GLY A 102 -21.03 -5.27 4.38
C GLY A 102 -21.06 -6.76 4.72
N HIS A 103 -21.52 -7.09 5.94
CA HIS A 103 -21.80 -8.47 6.34
C HIS A 103 -23.32 -8.65 6.53
N GLN A 104 -23.93 -9.46 5.66
CA GLN A 104 -25.37 -9.76 5.63
C GLN A 104 -25.62 -11.25 5.41
N VAL A 105 -26.87 -11.68 5.61
CA VAL A 105 -27.36 -13.03 5.27
C VAL A 105 -28.29 -12.90 4.06
N SER A 106 -28.15 -13.81 3.09
CA SER A 106 -28.99 -13.90 1.88
C SER A 106 -30.04 -14.98 2.00
#